data_AF-A0A1X1Z4W4-F1
#
_entry.id   AF-A0A1X1Z4W4-F1
#
_cell.length_a   1.000
_cell.length_b   1.000
_cell.length_c   1.000
_cell.angle_alpha   90.00
_cell.angle_beta   90.00
_cell.angle_gamma   90.00
#
_symmetry.space_group_name_H-M   'P 1'
#
loop_
_entity.id
_entity.type
_entity.pdbx_description
1 polymer ?
#
loop_
_entity_poly.entity_id
_entity_poly.type
_entity_poly.pdbx_seq_one_letter_code
_entity_poly.pdbx_strand_id
1 'polypeptide(L)'
;MKFSNFVRMHWAALRALLALTVVLGLAYPVFVWLVAQIPGLRDKAEGSILTANGKPVGSALIGQLFTDKDGNPLPQYFQSRPSAAGNGYDPTSTSASNLGPESIVDAPGKPSLLTQVCTRSHAVGQLEGVDGSRPFCTGGGVGAVLAVIGPRDARGDVVHPTRVVSVNEPCQSTRTPFLTLYEGVRVDCAKDGEDYTIGQIVPVRGAATDHPAVPADAVTASGSGLDPHISPAYADIQVARVAKARHVSPDQIRAVVAQHRSGRELGFFGEPTVDVLQLNLQLDRQYPVSG
;
A
#
# COMPACT_ATOMS: atom_id res chain seq x y z
N MET A 1 -58.43 -12.82 -8.10
CA MET A 1 -58.18 -11.40 -8.49
C MET A 1 -58.77 -11.16 -9.87
N LYS A 2 -59.49 -10.05 -10.10
CA LYS A 2 -60.03 -9.73 -11.43
C LYS A 2 -58.89 -9.37 -12.38
N PHE A 3 -58.81 -10.01 -13.55
CA PHE A 3 -57.78 -9.80 -14.58
C PHE A 3 -57.56 -8.30 -14.93
N SER A 4 -58.65 -7.52 -14.95
CA SER A 4 -58.60 -6.06 -15.14
C SER A 4 -57.77 -5.31 -14.07
N ASN A 5 -57.88 -5.70 -12.79
CA ASN A 5 -57.08 -5.09 -11.72
C ASN A 5 -55.60 -5.45 -11.86
N PHE A 6 -55.31 -6.67 -12.31
CA PHE A 6 -53.95 -7.11 -12.59
C PHE A 6 -53.32 -6.28 -13.72
N VAL A 7 -54.01 -6.12 -14.85
CA VAL A 7 -53.53 -5.30 -15.98
C VAL A 7 -53.30 -3.84 -15.59
N ARG A 8 -54.26 -3.22 -14.87
CA ARG A 8 -54.13 -1.81 -14.44
C ARG A 8 -52.94 -1.58 -13.53
N MET A 9 -52.70 -2.50 -12.58
CA MET A 9 -51.57 -2.41 -11.65
C MET A 9 -50.23 -2.54 -12.37
N HIS A 10 -50.08 -3.52 -13.26
CA HIS A 10 -48.83 -3.73 -14.00
C HIS A 10 -48.55 -2.59 -14.99
N TRP A 11 -49.59 -2.01 -15.58
CA TRP A 11 -49.45 -0.85 -16.45
C TRP A 11 -49.03 0.42 -15.69
N ALA A 12 -49.59 0.66 -14.50
CA ALA A 12 -49.14 1.74 -13.63
C ALA A 12 -47.68 1.54 -13.19
N ALA A 13 -47.30 0.31 -12.83
CA ALA A 13 -45.93 -0.04 -12.50
C ALA A 13 -44.96 0.17 -13.68
N LEU A 14 -45.35 -0.25 -14.89
CA LEU A 14 -44.54 -0.05 -16.09
C LEU A 14 -44.36 1.44 -16.41
N ARG A 15 -45.42 2.25 -16.31
CA ARG A 15 -45.31 3.71 -16.49
C ARG A 15 -44.38 4.35 -15.46
N ALA A 16 -44.50 3.96 -14.20
CA ALA A 16 -43.63 4.45 -13.13
C ALA A 16 -42.17 4.06 -13.40
N LEU A 17 -41.91 2.80 -13.80
CA LEU A 17 -40.59 2.33 -14.21
C LEU A 17 -40.04 3.17 -15.37
N LEU A 18 -40.80 3.36 -16.44
CA LEU A 18 -40.37 4.14 -17.61
C LEU A 18 -40.09 5.60 -17.25
N ALA A 19 -40.98 6.23 -16.46
CA ALA A 19 -40.81 7.61 -16.03
C ALA A 19 -39.55 7.76 -15.16
N LEU A 20 -39.34 6.87 -14.18
CA LEU A 20 -38.15 6.90 -13.33
C LEU A 20 -36.87 6.58 -14.10
N THR A 21 -36.91 5.69 -15.09
CA THR A 21 -35.76 5.45 -15.97
C THR A 21 -35.39 6.68 -16.78
N VAL A 22 -36.38 7.40 -17.34
CA VAL A 22 -36.11 8.65 -18.07
C VAL A 22 -35.56 9.72 -17.12
N VAL A 23 -36.16 9.88 -15.94
CA VAL A 23 -35.74 10.91 -14.98
C VAL A 23 -34.35 10.61 -14.41
N LEU A 24 -34.10 9.40 -13.92
CA LEU A 24 -32.86 9.04 -13.20
C LEU A 24 -31.75 8.57 -14.14
N GLY A 25 -32.09 7.99 -15.29
CA GLY A 25 -31.13 7.45 -16.26
C GLY A 25 -30.75 8.42 -17.37
N LEU A 26 -31.58 9.43 -17.68
CA LEU A 26 -31.31 10.41 -18.74
C LEU A 26 -31.31 11.85 -18.23
N ALA A 27 -32.42 12.31 -17.64
CA ALA A 27 -32.55 13.71 -17.27
C ALA A 27 -31.54 14.11 -16.18
N TYR A 28 -31.37 13.28 -15.15
CA TYR A 28 -30.43 13.55 -14.07
C TYR A 28 -28.96 13.52 -14.52
N PRO A 29 -28.44 12.49 -15.22
CA PRO A 29 -27.06 12.48 -15.71
C PRO A 29 -26.75 13.64 -16.67
N VAL A 30 -27.66 13.97 -17.59
CA VAL A 30 -27.49 15.12 -18.50
C VAL A 30 -27.44 16.43 -17.71
N PHE A 31 -28.32 16.60 -16.73
CA PHE A 31 -28.31 17.77 -15.87
C PHE A 31 -26.98 17.90 -15.09
N VAL A 32 -26.49 16.83 -14.46
CA VAL A 32 -25.21 16.83 -13.75
C VAL A 32 -24.05 17.12 -14.70
N TRP A 33 -24.05 16.54 -15.90
CA TRP A 33 -23.04 16.80 -16.93
C TRP A 33 -23.04 18.28 -17.37
N LEU A 34 -24.20 18.89 -17.57
CA LEU A 34 -24.31 20.32 -17.90
C LEU A 34 -23.75 21.21 -16.79
N VAL A 35 -24.06 20.90 -15.53
CA VAL A 35 -23.50 21.61 -14.36
C VAL A 35 -21.99 21.46 -14.31
N ALA A 36 -21.45 20.30 -14.66
CA ALA A 36 -20.01 20.06 -14.71
C ALA A 36 -19.27 20.91 -15.74
N GLN A 37 -19.95 21.44 -16.77
CA GLN A 37 -19.34 22.33 -17.77
C GLN A 37 -19.13 23.77 -17.28
N ILE A 38 -19.63 24.12 -16.08
CA ILE A 38 -19.43 25.44 -15.49
C ILE A 38 -17.92 25.69 -15.24
N PRO A 39 -17.39 26.87 -15.56
CA PRO A 39 -15.99 27.22 -15.30
C PRO A 39 -15.60 26.97 -13.83
N GLY A 40 -14.47 26.29 -13.61
CA GLY A 40 -13.99 25.88 -12.29
C GLY A 40 -14.44 24.48 -11.83
N LEU A 41 -15.47 23.90 -12.46
CA LEU A 41 -15.86 22.49 -12.24
C LEU A 41 -15.38 21.57 -13.35
N ARG A 42 -15.23 22.10 -14.57
CA ARG A 42 -14.88 21.32 -15.76
C ARG A 42 -13.59 20.52 -15.60
N ASP A 43 -12.52 21.13 -15.07
CA ASP A 43 -11.24 20.46 -14.92
C ASP A 43 -11.33 19.25 -13.98
N LYS A 44 -12.19 19.31 -12.96
CA LYS A 44 -12.44 18.20 -12.04
C LYS A 44 -13.25 17.10 -12.72
N ALA A 45 -14.26 17.47 -13.50
CA ALA A 45 -15.12 16.55 -14.23
C ALA A 45 -14.38 15.79 -15.35
N GLU A 46 -13.40 16.43 -15.98
CA GLU A 46 -12.51 15.82 -16.99
C GLU A 46 -11.34 15.03 -16.35
N GLY A 47 -11.38 14.79 -15.04
CA GLY A 47 -10.43 13.91 -14.35
C GLY A 47 -9.18 14.58 -13.80
N SER A 48 -9.14 15.92 -13.69
CA SER A 48 -8.04 16.68 -13.07
C SER A 48 -6.66 16.36 -13.68
N ILE A 49 -6.59 16.37 -15.01
CA ILE A 49 -5.40 15.96 -15.76
C ILE A 49 -4.25 16.95 -15.57
N LEU A 50 -3.09 16.41 -15.19
CA LEU A 50 -1.82 17.13 -15.09
C LEU A 50 -1.05 17.00 -16.40
N THR A 51 -0.41 18.10 -16.81
CA THR A 51 0.38 18.16 -18.05
C THR A 51 1.83 18.55 -17.78
N ALA A 52 2.74 17.96 -18.55
CA ALA A 52 4.15 18.34 -18.61
C ALA A 52 4.55 18.47 -20.08
N ASN A 53 5.19 19.59 -20.44
CA ASN A 53 5.63 19.87 -21.81
C ASN A 53 4.51 19.71 -22.86
N GLY A 54 3.28 20.14 -22.52
CA GLY A 54 2.11 20.06 -23.39
C GLY A 54 1.51 18.65 -23.54
N LYS A 55 2.03 17.64 -22.85
CA LYS A 55 1.52 16.26 -22.87
C LYS A 55 0.83 15.91 -21.55
N PRO A 56 -0.29 15.16 -21.58
CA PRO A 56 -0.90 14.63 -20.36
C PRO A 56 0.01 13.58 -19.75
N VAL A 57 0.34 13.73 -18.46
CA VAL A 57 1.24 12.84 -17.72
C VAL A 57 0.52 12.05 -16.63
N GLY A 58 -0.67 12.48 -16.22
CA GLY A 58 -1.45 11.81 -15.19
C GLY A 58 -2.63 12.64 -14.70
N SER A 59 -3.22 12.23 -13.59
CA SER A 59 -4.27 12.96 -12.87
C SER A 59 -3.75 13.34 -11.48
N ALA A 60 -4.16 14.50 -10.96
CA ALA A 60 -3.90 14.88 -9.57
C ALA A 60 -4.56 13.91 -8.56
N LEU A 61 -5.44 13.01 -9.00
CA LEU A 61 -6.17 12.08 -8.15
C LEU A 61 -5.65 10.65 -8.21
N ILE A 62 -4.65 10.36 -9.06
CA ILE A 62 -4.17 9.01 -9.34
C ILE A 62 -2.66 8.94 -9.12
N GLY A 63 -2.23 8.10 -8.20
CA GLY A 63 -0.82 7.81 -7.97
C GLY A 63 -0.18 7.01 -9.11
N GLN A 64 1.15 7.01 -9.15
CA GLN A 64 1.93 6.32 -10.17
C GLN A 64 3.13 5.60 -9.53
N LEU A 65 3.68 4.61 -10.24
CA LEU A 65 5.01 4.09 -9.91
C LEU A 65 6.08 5.01 -10.47
N PHE A 66 7.09 5.26 -9.64
CA PHE A 66 8.30 5.97 -10.01
C PHE A 66 9.49 5.00 -10.04
N THR A 67 9.34 3.93 -10.82
CA THR A 67 10.34 2.87 -11.00
C THR A 67 10.83 2.80 -12.44
N ASP A 68 12.00 2.18 -12.65
CA ASP A 68 12.46 1.80 -13.98
C ASP A 68 11.71 0.57 -14.53
N LYS A 69 12.12 0.11 -15.73
CA LYS A 69 11.54 -1.06 -16.41
C LYS A 69 11.74 -2.39 -15.67
N ASP A 70 12.74 -2.44 -14.78
CA ASP A 70 13.09 -3.63 -14.00
C ASP A 70 12.44 -3.57 -12.60
N GLY A 71 11.69 -2.51 -12.30
CA GLY A 71 10.99 -2.31 -11.04
C GLY A 71 11.85 -1.62 -9.96
N ASN A 72 13.05 -1.15 -10.28
CA ASN A 72 13.89 -0.45 -9.31
C ASN A 72 13.40 0.99 -9.12
N PRO A 73 13.37 1.50 -7.88
CA PRO A 73 12.95 2.87 -7.59
C PRO A 73 13.91 3.89 -8.22
N LEU A 74 13.35 4.86 -8.94
CA LEU A 74 14.12 5.95 -9.54
C LEU A 74 14.63 6.92 -8.43
N PRO A 75 15.94 7.13 -8.31
CA PRO A 75 16.53 7.86 -7.19
C PRO A 75 16.16 9.35 -7.15
N GLN A 76 15.78 9.93 -8.29
CA GLN A 76 15.38 11.34 -8.42
C GLN A 76 13.92 11.64 -8.06
N TYR A 77 13.09 10.60 -7.88
CA TYR A 77 11.67 10.76 -7.62
C TYR A 77 11.30 10.31 -6.21
N PHE A 78 10.29 10.97 -5.67
CA PHE A 78 9.57 10.48 -4.51
C PHE A 78 8.78 9.23 -4.89
N GLN A 79 8.86 8.23 -4.03
CA GLN A 79 8.21 6.94 -4.16
C GLN A 79 6.85 7.01 -3.47
N SER A 80 5.84 6.54 -4.20
CA SER A 80 4.47 6.41 -3.71
C SER A 80 4.35 5.25 -2.72
N ARG A 81 3.15 5.08 -2.15
CA ARG A 81 2.83 3.92 -1.32
C ARG A 81 2.87 2.63 -2.14
N PRO A 82 3.01 1.46 -1.51
CA PRO A 82 2.78 0.20 -2.19
C PRO A 82 1.35 0.14 -2.78
N SER A 83 1.22 -0.44 -3.97
CA SER A 83 -0.07 -0.67 -4.62
C SER A 83 -0.37 -2.16 -4.72
N ALA A 84 -1.64 -2.51 -4.52
CA ALA A 84 -2.18 -3.85 -4.82
C ALA A 84 -2.97 -3.91 -6.13
N ALA A 85 -3.13 -2.78 -6.84
CA ALA A 85 -3.85 -2.71 -8.11
C ALA A 85 -3.02 -3.26 -9.28
N GLY A 86 -3.47 -4.35 -9.91
CA GLY A 86 -2.83 -4.98 -11.08
C GLY A 86 -1.32 -5.21 -10.90
N ASN A 87 -0.52 -4.73 -11.86
CA ASN A 87 0.95 -4.78 -11.81
C ASN A 87 1.57 -3.58 -11.06
N GLY A 88 0.78 -2.92 -10.21
CA GLY A 88 1.13 -1.67 -9.54
C GLY A 88 0.46 -0.47 -10.21
N TYR A 89 -0.34 0.28 -9.44
CA TYR A 89 -1.04 1.50 -9.85
C TYR A 89 -1.83 1.35 -11.17
N ASP A 90 -2.39 0.17 -11.45
CA ASP A 90 -3.18 -0.09 -12.65
C ASP A 90 -4.62 0.44 -12.48
N PRO A 91 -5.05 1.46 -13.24
CA PRO A 91 -6.38 2.04 -13.12
C PRO A 91 -7.50 1.13 -13.64
N THR A 92 -7.16 0.05 -14.35
CA THR A 92 -8.13 -0.95 -14.84
C THR A 92 -8.33 -2.11 -13.87
N SER A 93 -7.50 -2.18 -12.81
CA SER A 93 -7.48 -3.28 -11.83
C SER A 93 -7.44 -2.75 -10.38
N THR A 94 -8.25 -1.74 -10.09
CA THR A 94 -8.27 -1.10 -8.78
C THR A 94 -8.67 -2.08 -7.67
N SER A 95 -7.81 -2.22 -6.66
CA SER A 95 -8.02 -3.18 -5.58
C SER A 95 -7.12 -2.91 -4.37
N ALA A 96 -7.55 -3.42 -3.23
CA ALA A 96 -6.76 -3.50 -2.00
C ALA A 96 -6.09 -4.88 -1.89
N SER A 97 -5.09 -5.00 -1.01
CA SER A 97 -4.43 -6.28 -0.72
C SER A 97 -5.35 -7.29 -0.01
N ASN A 98 -6.35 -6.82 0.76
CA ASN A 98 -7.31 -7.61 1.52
C ASN A 98 -6.69 -8.66 2.48
N LEU A 99 -5.44 -8.44 2.90
CA LEU A 99 -4.79 -9.28 3.91
C LEU A 99 -5.13 -8.80 5.31
N GLY A 100 -5.57 -9.73 6.17
CA GLY A 100 -5.87 -9.45 7.57
C GLY A 100 -4.62 -9.39 8.46
N PRO A 101 -4.74 -8.86 9.69
CA PRO A 101 -3.62 -8.78 10.64
C PRO A 101 -3.03 -10.14 11.04
N GLU A 102 -3.82 -11.21 10.98
CA GLU A 102 -3.38 -12.59 11.25
C GLU A 102 -2.63 -13.24 10.07
N SER A 103 -2.46 -12.52 8.96
CA SER A 103 -1.62 -12.97 7.84
C SER A 103 -0.15 -12.81 8.21
N ILE A 104 0.38 -13.79 8.95
CA ILE A 104 1.76 -13.79 9.45
C ILE A 104 2.62 -14.94 8.92
N VAL A 105 2.02 -15.96 8.31
CA VAL A 105 2.72 -17.12 7.72
C VAL A 105 2.64 -17.06 6.19
N ASP A 106 3.78 -17.21 5.53
CA ASP A 106 3.88 -17.19 4.08
C ASP A 106 3.30 -18.47 3.46
N ALA A 107 2.66 -18.31 2.30
CA ALA A 107 2.19 -19.42 1.48
C ALA A 107 3.03 -19.49 0.18
N PRO A 108 3.09 -20.66 -0.50
CA PRO A 108 3.83 -20.79 -1.75
C PRO A 108 3.42 -19.73 -2.79
N GLY A 109 4.38 -18.89 -3.19
CA GLY A 109 4.17 -17.78 -4.13
C GLY A 109 3.29 -16.64 -3.61
N LYS A 110 2.92 -16.63 -2.32
CA LYS A 110 2.02 -15.65 -1.71
C LYS A 110 2.55 -15.24 -0.32
N PRO A 111 3.38 -14.19 -0.23
CA PRO A 111 3.88 -13.72 1.05
C PRO A 111 2.74 -13.15 1.90
N SER A 112 2.82 -13.43 3.19
CA SER A 112 1.94 -12.91 4.24
C SER A 112 2.03 -11.39 4.34
N LEU A 113 1.04 -10.77 5.00
CA LEU A 113 1.09 -9.33 5.28
C LEU A 113 2.35 -8.98 6.07
N LEU A 114 2.71 -9.80 7.07
CA LEU A 114 3.89 -9.58 7.88
C LEU A 114 5.17 -9.57 7.02
N THR A 115 5.37 -10.59 6.18
CA THR A 115 6.53 -10.64 5.28
C THR A 115 6.54 -9.49 4.27
N GLN A 116 5.39 -9.08 3.74
CA GLN A 116 5.32 -7.90 2.86
C GLN A 116 5.74 -6.62 3.58
N VAL A 117 5.29 -6.41 4.82
CA VAL A 117 5.67 -5.25 5.64
C VAL A 117 7.16 -5.28 5.96
N CYS A 118 7.70 -6.43 6.36
CA CYS A 118 9.12 -6.59 6.67
C CYS A 118 10.00 -6.35 5.44
N THR A 119 9.63 -6.92 4.29
CA THR A 119 10.42 -6.81 3.05
C THR A 119 10.47 -5.35 2.61
N ARG A 120 9.31 -4.67 2.62
CA ARG A 120 9.21 -3.26 2.24
C ARG A 120 9.96 -2.36 3.22
N SER A 121 9.84 -2.60 4.52
CA SER A 121 10.52 -1.81 5.55
C SER A 121 12.04 -1.90 5.40
N HIS A 122 12.54 -3.12 5.18
CA HIS A 122 13.96 -3.36 4.95
C HIS A 122 14.44 -2.67 3.65
N ALA A 123 13.71 -2.82 2.54
CA ALA A 123 14.04 -2.17 1.27
C ALA A 123 14.01 -0.64 1.34
N VAL A 124 13.00 -0.04 1.98
CA VAL A 124 12.91 1.42 2.17
C VAL A 124 14.03 1.90 3.09
N GLY A 125 14.33 1.18 4.18
CA GLY A 125 15.45 1.50 5.06
C GLY A 125 16.78 1.53 4.32
N GLN A 126 17.03 0.53 3.46
CA GLN A 126 18.22 0.49 2.61
C GLN A 126 18.26 1.61 1.57
N LEU A 127 17.13 1.90 0.91
CA LEU A 127 17.04 2.92 -0.13
C LEU A 127 17.28 4.33 0.42
N GLU A 128 16.67 4.64 1.58
CA GLU A 128 16.69 5.97 2.17
C GLU A 128 17.81 6.16 3.21
N GLY A 129 18.54 5.10 3.56
CA GLY A 129 19.62 5.14 4.54
C GLY A 129 19.13 5.34 5.98
N VAL A 130 17.94 4.81 6.30
CA VAL A 130 17.33 4.87 7.64
C VAL A 130 17.17 3.46 8.22
N ASP A 131 16.91 3.34 9.53
CA ASP A 131 16.66 2.05 10.15
C ASP A 131 15.34 1.44 9.66
N GLY A 132 15.45 0.36 8.88
CA GLY A 132 14.31 -0.41 8.38
C GLY A 132 13.80 -1.49 9.34
N SER A 133 14.42 -1.65 10.51
CA SER A 133 14.08 -2.70 11.48
C SER A 133 12.68 -2.53 12.06
N ARG A 134 12.02 -3.65 12.37
CA ARG A 134 10.68 -3.69 12.98
C ARG A 134 10.57 -4.85 13.98
N PRO A 135 9.73 -4.73 15.03
CA PRO A 135 9.69 -5.71 16.12
C PRO A 135 9.42 -7.15 15.68
N PHE A 136 8.65 -7.39 14.63
CA PHE A 136 8.28 -8.75 14.18
C PHE A 136 8.96 -9.17 12.88
N CYS A 137 10.08 -8.54 12.53
CA CYS A 137 10.80 -8.80 11.30
C CYS A 137 12.18 -9.40 11.59
N THR A 138 12.59 -10.35 10.77
CA THR A 138 13.96 -10.90 10.80
C THR A 138 14.94 -9.91 10.18
N GLY A 139 16.24 -10.11 10.41
CA GLY A 139 17.28 -9.34 9.74
C GLY A 139 17.31 -9.54 8.21
N GLY A 140 16.71 -10.63 7.71
CA GLY A 140 16.54 -10.89 6.27
C GLY A 140 15.33 -10.19 5.64
N GLY A 141 14.53 -9.46 6.42
CA GLY A 141 13.37 -8.72 5.93
C GLY A 141 12.10 -9.57 5.74
N VAL A 142 12.00 -10.75 6.36
CA VAL A 142 10.76 -11.55 6.39
C VAL A 142 10.12 -11.53 7.78
N GLY A 143 8.89 -12.04 7.92
CA GLY A 143 8.24 -12.13 9.22
C GLY A 143 8.93 -13.10 10.17
N ALA A 144 9.24 -12.66 11.40
CA ALA A 144 9.83 -13.51 12.44
C ALA A 144 8.77 -14.40 13.08
N VAL A 145 8.52 -15.58 12.48
CA VAL A 145 7.44 -16.47 12.91
C VAL A 145 7.95 -17.91 13.03
N LEU A 146 7.59 -18.56 14.13
CA LEU A 146 7.91 -19.95 14.42
C LEU A 146 6.66 -20.82 14.33
N ALA A 147 6.83 -22.06 13.86
CA ALA A 147 5.93 -23.16 14.16
C ALA A 147 6.58 -24.03 15.25
N VAL A 148 5.98 -23.99 16.44
CA VAL A 148 6.44 -24.75 17.61
C VAL A 148 5.62 -26.03 17.71
N ILE A 149 6.27 -27.18 17.61
CA ILE A 149 5.60 -28.50 17.59
C ILE A 149 5.97 -29.24 18.88
N GLY A 150 4.97 -29.80 19.55
CA GLY A 150 5.14 -30.56 20.79
C GLY A 150 3.80 -30.91 21.44
N PRO A 151 3.80 -31.64 22.57
CA PRO A 151 2.60 -31.84 23.40
C PRO A 151 1.98 -30.51 23.81
N ARG A 152 0.64 -30.48 23.76
CA ARG A 152 -0.16 -29.30 24.11
C ARG A 152 -0.86 -29.49 25.45
N ASP A 153 -1.04 -28.40 26.17
CA ASP A 153 -1.86 -28.36 27.38
C ASP A 153 -3.36 -28.21 27.06
N ALA A 154 -4.18 -28.04 28.10
CA ALA A 154 -5.63 -27.87 27.96
C ALA A 154 -6.05 -26.55 27.28
N ARG A 155 -5.15 -25.57 27.15
CA ARG A 155 -5.38 -24.29 26.45
C ARG A 155 -4.94 -24.36 24.99
N GLY A 156 -4.25 -25.43 24.61
CA GLY A 156 -3.68 -25.62 23.28
C GLY A 156 -2.26 -25.08 23.14
N ASP A 157 -1.63 -24.62 24.22
CA ASP A 157 -0.26 -24.13 24.21
C ASP A 157 0.74 -25.30 24.25
N VAL A 158 1.82 -25.20 23.48
CA VAL A 158 2.89 -26.20 23.45
C VAL A 158 3.78 -26.00 24.68
N VAL A 159 3.82 -27.01 25.56
CA VAL A 159 4.53 -26.93 26.86
C VAL A 159 5.94 -27.52 26.83
N HIS A 160 6.19 -28.45 25.92
CA HIS A 160 7.50 -29.07 25.73
C HIS A 160 7.81 -29.16 24.25
N PRO A 161 8.37 -28.11 23.65
CA PRO A 161 8.72 -28.14 22.23
C PRO A 161 9.62 -29.34 21.91
N THR A 162 9.33 -30.04 20.83
CA THR A 162 10.13 -31.15 20.29
C THR A 162 10.74 -30.79 18.95
N ARG A 163 10.11 -29.87 18.20
CA ARG A 163 10.62 -29.32 16.95
C ARG A 163 10.16 -27.87 16.81
N VAL A 164 11.05 -27.00 16.35
CA VAL A 164 10.75 -25.59 16.11
C VAL A 164 11.24 -25.22 14.71
N VAL A 165 10.38 -24.60 13.92
CA VAL A 165 10.69 -24.23 12.53
C VAL A 165 10.42 -22.75 12.32
N SER A 166 11.37 -22.02 11.72
CA SER A 166 11.16 -20.65 11.21
C SER A 166 10.40 -20.72 9.89
N VAL A 167 9.08 -20.44 9.93
CA VAL A 167 8.16 -20.78 8.83
C VAL A 167 8.24 -19.85 7.62
N ASN A 168 8.74 -18.62 7.81
CA ASN A 168 8.91 -17.65 6.73
C ASN A 168 10.34 -17.60 6.18
N GLU A 169 11.25 -18.43 6.71
CA GLU A 169 12.64 -18.50 6.28
C GLU A 169 12.93 -19.85 5.62
N PRO A 170 12.81 -19.94 4.28
CA PRO A 170 13.05 -21.19 3.57
C PRO A 170 14.53 -21.57 3.56
N CYS A 171 14.83 -22.86 3.72
CA CYS A 171 16.20 -23.38 3.77
C CYS A 171 17.01 -23.12 2.50
N GLN A 172 16.36 -22.90 1.35
CA GLN A 172 17.05 -22.59 0.10
C GLN A 172 17.77 -21.24 0.14
N SER A 173 17.20 -20.25 0.84
CA SER A 173 17.75 -18.89 0.95
C SER A 173 18.31 -18.59 2.35
N THR A 174 17.98 -19.41 3.35
CA THR A 174 18.35 -19.18 4.75
C THR A 174 19.41 -20.16 5.20
N ARG A 175 20.63 -19.65 5.47
CA ARG A 175 21.72 -20.47 6.03
C ARG A 175 21.57 -20.68 7.54
N THR A 176 21.16 -19.62 8.23
CA THR A 176 20.96 -19.59 9.68
C THR A 176 19.67 -18.84 9.97
N PRO A 177 18.67 -19.48 10.60
CA PRO A 177 17.44 -18.81 10.98
C PRO A 177 17.69 -17.63 11.94
N PHE A 178 16.72 -16.73 12.04
CA PHE A 178 16.82 -15.54 12.90
C PHE A 178 17.00 -15.86 14.40
N LEU A 179 16.61 -17.06 14.83
CA LEU A 179 16.89 -17.63 16.15
C LEU A 179 17.63 -18.96 16.01
N THR A 180 18.60 -19.22 16.89
CA THR A 180 19.29 -20.52 16.94
C THR A 180 18.55 -21.53 17.82
N LEU A 181 17.95 -21.05 18.91
CA LEU A 181 17.27 -21.86 19.91
C LEU A 181 15.96 -21.18 20.33
N TYR A 182 14.94 -21.97 20.60
CA TYR A 182 13.68 -21.57 21.20
C TYR A 182 13.32 -22.59 22.28
N GLU A 183 13.23 -22.13 23.54
CA GLU A 183 12.95 -22.99 24.71
C GLU A 183 13.85 -24.24 24.79
N GLY A 184 15.12 -24.10 24.41
CA GLY A 184 16.11 -25.18 24.42
C GLY A 184 16.10 -26.10 23.18
N VAL A 185 15.18 -25.91 22.24
CA VAL A 185 15.11 -26.65 20.98
C VAL A 185 15.73 -25.84 19.85
N ARG A 186 16.50 -26.50 18.98
CA ARG A 186 17.08 -25.85 17.78
C ARG A 186 15.96 -25.42 16.83
N VAL A 187 16.08 -24.20 16.32
CA VAL A 187 15.20 -23.70 15.27
C VAL A 187 15.76 -24.11 13.91
N ASP A 188 14.97 -24.83 13.14
CA ASP A 188 15.28 -25.19 11.76
C ASP A 188 14.62 -24.20 10.78
N CYS A 189 15.16 -24.07 9.57
CA CYS A 189 14.50 -23.34 8.48
C CYS A 189 13.34 -24.16 7.88
N ALA A 190 12.40 -23.49 7.21
CA ALA A 190 11.30 -24.13 6.52
C ALA A 190 11.77 -24.89 5.28
N LYS A 191 11.29 -26.12 5.11
CA LYS A 191 11.47 -26.94 3.90
C LYS A 191 10.28 -26.71 2.97
N ASP A 192 10.57 -26.65 1.68
CA ASP A 192 9.54 -26.44 0.67
C ASP A 192 8.57 -27.63 0.60
N GLY A 193 7.27 -27.33 0.49
CA GLY A 193 6.18 -28.31 0.46
C GLY A 193 5.81 -28.99 1.80
N GLU A 194 6.49 -28.67 2.91
CA GLU A 194 6.14 -29.21 4.23
C GLU A 194 5.02 -28.37 4.89
N ASP A 195 4.04 -29.05 5.50
CA ASP A 195 2.95 -28.40 6.23
C ASP A 195 3.31 -28.22 7.71
N TYR A 196 3.40 -26.96 8.15
CA TYR A 196 3.71 -26.58 9.52
C TYR A 196 2.49 -26.18 10.36
N THR A 197 1.27 -26.31 9.82
CA THR A 197 0.03 -25.93 10.51
C THR A 197 -0.26 -26.75 11.76
N ILE A 198 0.39 -27.90 11.92
CA ILE A 198 0.34 -28.72 13.15
C ILE A 198 0.98 -28.02 14.36
N GLY A 199 1.89 -27.07 14.12
CA GLY A 199 2.60 -26.33 15.15
C GLY A 199 1.78 -25.16 15.73
N GLN A 200 2.11 -24.73 16.94
CA GLN A 200 1.67 -23.44 17.45
C GLN A 200 2.42 -22.35 16.70
N ILE A 201 1.69 -21.46 16.03
CA ILE A 201 2.27 -20.33 15.34
C ILE A 201 2.59 -19.24 16.35
N VAL A 202 3.87 -18.90 16.47
CA VAL A 202 4.39 -17.94 17.45
C VAL A 202 5.12 -16.82 16.71
N PRO A 203 4.53 -15.61 16.58
CA PRO A 203 5.28 -14.44 16.12
C PRO A 203 6.29 -14.03 17.21
N VAL A 204 7.55 -13.87 16.82
CA VAL A 204 8.62 -13.52 17.74
C VAL A 204 8.88 -12.03 17.67
N ARG A 205 8.78 -11.37 18.83
CA ARG A 205 9.13 -9.96 18.97
C ARG A 205 10.63 -9.80 19.25
N GLY A 206 11.34 -9.16 18.33
CA GLY A 206 12.74 -8.74 18.45
C GLY A 206 12.92 -7.42 19.21
N ALA A 207 14.16 -6.92 19.22
CA ALA A 207 14.59 -5.74 19.98
C ALA A 207 14.37 -4.39 19.27
N ALA A 208 13.80 -4.39 18.06
CA ALA A 208 13.52 -3.17 17.33
C ALA A 208 12.49 -2.29 18.07
N THR A 209 12.54 -0.99 17.81
CA THR A 209 11.67 0.02 18.42
C THR A 209 10.20 -0.14 18.00
N ASP A 210 9.27 0.24 18.89
CA ASP A 210 7.83 0.36 18.58
C ASP A 210 7.50 1.58 17.72
N HIS A 211 8.48 2.45 17.48
CA HIS A 211 8.40 3.60 16.58
C HIS A 211 9.45 3.48 15.47
N PRO A 212 9.21 2.64 14.44
CA PRO A 212 10.15 2.46 13.34
C PRO A 212 10.40 3.76 12.57
N ALA A 213 11.63 3.96 12.08
CA ALA A 213 11.97 5.14 11.27
C ALA A 213 11.24 5.12 9.91
N VAL A 214 11.00 3.94 9.35
CA VAL A 214 10.15 3.78 8.17
C VAL A 214 8.67 3.87 8.59
N PRO A 215 7.90 4.85 8.09
CA PRO A 215 6.51 5.04 8.52
C PRO A 215 5.57 3.96 7.95
N ALA A 216 4.36 3.88 8.50
CA ALA A 216 3.41 2.81 8.19
C ALA A 216 2.90 2.86 6.73
N ASP A 217 2.72 4.05 6.16
CA ASP A 217 2.25 4.24 4.78
C ASP A 217 3.26 3.80 3.73
N ALA A 218 4.56 3.79 4.06
CA ALA A 218 5.62 3.27 3.20
C ALA A 218 5.57 1.74 3.01
N VAL A 219 4.97 1.02 3.96
CA VAL A 219 4.96 -0.47 3.97
C VAL A 219 3.55 -1.05 3.76
N THR A 220 2.51 -0.28 4.02
CA THR A 220 1.11 -0.68 3.86
C THR A 220 0.53 -0.20 2.55
N ALA A 221 -0.08 -1.12 1.79
CA ALA A 221 -0.78 -0.78 0.56
C ALA A 221 -2.05 0.03 0.85
N SER A 222 -2.45 0.89 -0.10
CA SER A 222 -3.67 1.67 0.03
C SER A 222 -4.94 0.85 -0.29
N GLY A 223 -6.09 1.35 0.15
CA GLY A 223 -7.39 0.68 -0.08
C GLY A 223 -7.87 0.75 -1.53
N SER A 224 -7.46 1.77 -2.30
CA SER A 224 -7.80 1.90 -3.72
C SER A 224 -6.76 1.26 -4.65
N GLY A 225 -5.52 1.08 -4.18
CA GLY A 225 -4.37 0.75 -5.02
C GLY A 225 -3.89 1.90 -5.91
N LEU A 226 -4.52 3.07 -5.86
CA LEU A 226 -4.21 4.25 -6.71
C LEU A 226 -3.89 5.52 -5.91
N ASP A 227 -3.53 5.38 -4.64
CA ASP A 227 -3.35 6.50 -3.73
C ASP A 227 -2.23 7.46 -4.20
N PRO A 228 -2.54 8.72 -4.55
CA PRO A 228 -1.54 9.69 -4.95
C PRO A 228 -0.78 10.30 -3.77
N HIS A 229 -1.18 10.00 -2.54
CA HIS A 229 -0.69 10.65 -1.34
C HIS A 229 0.24 9.76 -0.52
N ILE A 230 1.23 10.40 0.10
CA ILE A 230 2.06 9.84 1.18
C ILE A 230 2.00 10.73 2.43
N SER A 231 2.39 10.17 3.57
CA SER A 231 2.55 10.94 4.80
C SER A 231 3.75 11.89 4.69
N PRO A 232 3.74 13.03 5.40
CA PRO A 232 4.91 13.90 5.50
C PRO A 232 6.14 13.17 6.05
N ALA A 233 5.96 12.25 7.00
CA ALA A 233 7.05 11.44 7.53
C ALA A 233 7.69 10.56 6.45
N TYR A 234 6.89 10.01 5.53
CA TYR A 234 7.44 9.22 4.42
C TYR A 234 8.13 10.10 3.39
N ALA A 235 7.58 11.28 3.09
CA ALA A 235 8.28 12.25 2.25
C ALA A 235 9.62 12.67 2.87
N ASP A 236 9.65 12.94 4.17
CA ASP A 236 10.83 13.44 4.89
C ASP A 236 12.03 12.48 4.83
N ILE A 237 11.80 11.17 4.96
CA ILE A 237 12.91 10.19 4.87
C ILE A 237 13.49 10.10 3.45
N GLN A 238 12.74 10.45 2.41
CA GLN A 238 13.18 10.38 1.01
C GLN A 238 13.96 11.63 0.55
N VAL A 239 13.87 12.73 1.30
CA VAL A 239 14.46 14.03 0.95
C VAL A 239 15.95 13.91 0.64
N ALA A 240 16.71 13.19 1.47
CA ALA A 240 18.17 13.09 1.33
C ALA A 240 18.58 12.44 0.01
N ARG A 241 17.91 11.33 -0.35
CA ARG A 241 18.14 10.62 -1.62
C ARG A 241 17.80 11.51 -2.82
N VAL A 242 16.61 12.11 -2.81
CA VAL A 242 16.15 12.94 -3.94
C VAL A 242 17.03 14.19 -4.12
N ALA A 243 17.43 14.84 -3.02
CA ALA A 243 18.35 15.97 -3.04
C ALA A 243 19.70 15.61 -3.67
N LYS A 244 20.26 14.45 -3.27
CA LYS A 244 21.51 13.92 -3.83
C LYS A 244 21.39 13.64 -5.33
N ALA A 245 20.31 13.00 -5.77
CA ALA A 245 20.08 12.67 -7.17
C ALA A 245 19.87 13.90 -8.06
N ARG A 246 19.35 15.00 -7.50
CA ARG A 246 19.12 16.26 -8.20
C ARG A 246 20.22 17.30 -8.02
N HIS A 247 21.30 16.97 -7.29
CA HIS A 247 22.41 17.88 -6.98
C HIS A 247 21.97 19.20 -6.31
N VAL A 248 21.00 19.13 -5.40
CA VAL A 248 20.48 20.26 -4.62
C VAL A 248 20.55 19.99 -3.12
N SER A 249 20.33 21.02 -2.30
CA SER A 249 20.31 20.86 -0.85
C SER A 249 19.02 20.17 -0.37
N PRO A 250 19.08 19.39 0.74
CA PRO A 250 17.88 18.85 1.38
C PRO A 250 16.84 19.93 1.74
N ASP A 251 17.28 21.12 2.12
CA ASP A 251 16.37 22.22 2.51
C ASP A 251 15.58 22.76 1.32
N GLN A 252 16.19 22.82 0.13
CA GLN A 252 15.48 23.15 -1.11
C GLN A 252 14.39 22.12 -1.41
N ILE A 253 14.67 20.83 -1.25
CA ILE A 253 13.67 19.78 -1.46
C ILE A 253 12.55 19.88 -0.41
N ARG A 254 12.87 20.07 0.88
CA ARG A 254 11.85 20.27 1.93
C ARG A 254 10.94 21.46 1.65
N ALA A 255 11.49 22.55 1.12
CA ALA A 255 10.70 23.72 0.75
C ALA A 255 9.67 23.40 -0.35
N VAL A 256 10.01 22.53 -1.31
CA VAL A 256 9.06 22.05 -2.33
C VAL A 256 8.05 21.08 -1.74
N VAL A 257 8.48 20.13 -0.90
CA VAL A 257 7.57 19.21 -0.18
C VAL A 257 6.51 19.99 0.62
N ALA A 258 6.92 21.06 1.30
CA ALA A 258 6.01 21.90 2.07
C ALA A 258 4.93 22.60 1.21
N GLN A 259 5.23 22.92 -0.05
CA GLN A 259 4.26 23.52 -1.00
C GLN A 259 3.19 22.53 -1.47
N HIS A 260 3.53 21.23 -1.48
CA HIS A 260 2.62 20.15 -1.90
C HIS A 260 2.01 19.40 -0.72
N ARG A 261 2.11 19.96 0.49
CA ARG A 261 1.51 19.39 1.69
C ARG A 261 0.07 19.88 1.83
N SER A 262 -0.85 18.95 1.95
CA SER A 262 -2.23 19.21 2.36
C SER A 262 -2.36 19.06 3.88
N GLY A 263 -3.07 19.99 4.50
CA GLY A 263 -3.43 19.94 5.92
C GLY A 263 -4.70 19.13 6.17
N ARG A 264 -5.12 19.06 7.44
CA ARG A 264 -6.43 18.50 7.78
C ARG A 264 -7.53 19.45 7.33
N GLU A 265 -8.56 18.90 6.68
CA GLU A 265 -9.75 19.67 6.33
C GLU A 265 -10.46 20.14 7.61
N LEU A 266 -10.81 21.43 7.65
CA LEU A 266 -11.39 22.08 8.84
C LEU A 266 -10.56 21.92 10.13
N GLY A 267 -9.29 21.51 10.03
CA GLY A 267 -8.39 21.29 11.16
C GLY A 267 -8.50 19.91 11.84
N PHE A 268 -9.46 19.07 11.47
CA PHE A 268 -9.67 17.76 12.13
C PHE A 268 -10.07 16.61 11.21
N PHE A 269 -10.55 16.86 10.00
CA PHE A 269 -10.86 15.81 9.02
C PHE A 269 -9.63 15.41 8.21
N GLY A 270 -9.45 14.10 8.04
CA GLY A 270 -8.33 13.54 7.30
C GLY A 270 -6.99 13.69 8.01
N GLU A 271 -5.91 13.40 7.29
CA GLU A 271 -4.53 13.46 7.79
C GLU A 271 -3.69 14.40 6.91
N PRO A 272 -2.59 14.96 7.42
CA PRO A 272 -1.67 15.68 6.56
C PRO A 272 -1.06 14.74 5.52
N THR A 273 -1.05 15.16 4.25
CA THR A 273 -0.56 14.36 3.13
C THR A 273 0.35 15.17 2.22
N VAL A 274 1.11 14.49 1.36
CA VAL A 274 1.91 15.07 0.28
C VAL A 274 1.51 14.39 -1.03
N ASP A 275 1.14 15.17 -2.05
CA ASP A 275 0.85 14.66 -3.40
C ASP A 275 2.16 14.34 -4.12
N VAL A 276 2.37 13.06 -4.45
CA VAL A 276 3.63 12.58 -5.01
C VAL A 276 3.82 13.01 -6.47
N LEU A 277 2.77 12.95 -7.29
CA LEU A 277 2.87 13.25 -8.71
C LEU A 277 3.11 14.74 -8.93
N GLN A 278 2.33 15.60 -8.26
CA GLN A 278 2.53 17.04 -8.35
C GLN A 278 3.90 17.46 -7.81
N LEU A 279 4.34 16.88 -6.69
CA LEU A 279 5.67 17.11 -6.13
C LEU A 279 6.76 16.75 -7.15
N ASN A 280 6.71 15.55 -7.73
CA ASN A 280 7.71 15.10 -8.71
C ASN A 280 7.72 15.99 -9.96
N LEU A 281 6.55 16.37 -10.48
CA LEU A 281 6.46 17.30 -11.62
C LEU A 281 7.01 18.69 -11.31
N GLN A 282 6.79 19.18 -10.10
CA GLN A 282 7.36 20.47 -9.68
C GLN A 282 8.88 20.40 -9.55
N LEU A 283 9.41 19.29 -9.03
CA LEU A 283 10.85 19.06 -8.94
C LEU A 283 11.49 18.99 -10.33
N ASP A 284 10.83 18.38 -11.32
CA ASP A 284 11.35 18.36 -12.70
C ASP A 284 11.40 19.75 -13.34
N ARG A 285 10.48 20.64 -12.97
CA ARG A 285 10.47 22.02 -13.46
C ARG A 285 11.53 22.89 -12.78
N GLN A 286 11.72 22.74 -11.47
CA GLN A 286 12.63 23.58 -10.69
C GLN A 286 14.07 23.06 -10.66
N TYR A 287 14.24 21.75 -10.56
CA TYR A 287 15.51 21.05 -10.38
C TYR A 287 15.59 19.85 -11.34
N PRO A 288 15.63 20.09 -12.66
CA PRO A 288 15.68 19.02 -13.65
C PRO A 288 16.94 18.17 -13.46
N VAL A 289 16.77 16.85 -13.54
CA VAL A 289 17.92 15.93 -13.55
C VAL A 289 18.61 16.05 -14.90
N SER A 290 19.91 16.30 -14.89
CA SER A 290 20.72 16.22 -16.11
C SER A 290 20.84 14.74 -16.47
N GLY A 291 20.21 14.36 -17.58
CA GLY A 291 20.30 13.00 -18.14
C GLY A 291 21.68 12.68 -18.70
#